data_AF-A0A817M615-F1
#
_entry.id   AF-A0A817M615-F1
#
_cell.length_a   1.000
_cell.length_b   1.000
_cell.length_c   1.000
_cell.angle_alpha   90.00
_cell.angle_beta   90.00
_cell.angle_gamma   90.00
#
_symmetry.space_group_name_H-M   'P 1'
#
loop_
_entity.id
_entity.type
_entity.pdbx_description
1 polymer ?
#
loop_
_entity_poly.entity_id
_entity_poly.type
_entity_poly.pdbx_seq_one_letter_code
_entity_poly.pdbx_strand_id
1 'polypeptide(L)'
;VDIDVTRAMVACQKYNFKGGVICLYDKAKLYQQILQYQMDNKDNDEIVATCRKYGDEDPQLWIQALSYFSKLKSADGCRKEIQQILKYIDENDLLSPLLVIQTLSNNESTSLDLLKDYLIRKLRSEQTQIEKDQTEIRRFRQETGDIIKKIKTLETGPTLCQDPKCSACKMDLDLPCIHFFCEHSFHEHCAYAIESATSSEIIYECPLCSGDNR
;
A
#
# COMPACT_ATOMS: atom_id res chain seq x y z
N VAL A 1 22.74 22.15 29.64
CA VAL A 1 22.71 21.31 30.85
C VAL A 1 22.03 20.03 30.43
N ASP A 2 22.82 19.03 30.04
CA ASP A 2 22.29 17.72 29.66
C ASP A 2 21.68 17.08 30.91
N ILE A 3 20.35 17.12 31.00
CA ILE A 3 19.63 16.35 32.00
C ILE A 3 19.82 14.90 31.57
N ASP A 4 20.60 14.15 32.35
CA ASP A 4 20.72 12.70 32.21
C ASP A 4 19.33 12.08 32.42
N VAL A 5 18.66 11.81 31.30
CA VAL A 5 17.26 11.37 31.22
C VAL A 5 17.05 10.14 32.11
N THR A 6 18.05 9.25 32.18
CA THR A 6 18.09 8.07 33.03
C THR A 6 17.99 8.40 34.51
N ARG A 7 18.74 9.40 34.98
CA ARG A 7 18.71 9.84 36.38
C ARG A 7 17.41 10.58 36.72
N ALA A 8 16.91 11.39 35.81
CA ALA A 8 15.62 12.05 35.96
C ALA A 8 14.45 11.04 36.01
N MET A 9 14.53 9.96 35.22
CA MET A 9 13.54 8.88 35.20
C MET A 9 13.52 8.09 36.52
N VAL A 10 14.68 7.69 37.03
CA VAL A 10 14.78 6.98 38.32
C VAL A 10 14.27 7.86 39.47
N ALA A 11 14.56 9.16 39.43
CA ALA A 11 14.03 10.11 40.41
C ALA A 11 12.49 10.24 40.31
N CYS A 12 11.94 10.39 39.09
CA CYS A 12 10.49 10.52 38.90
C CYS A 12 9.72 9.24 39.27
N GLN A 13 10.29 8.06 39.00
CA GLN A 13 9.76 6.78 39.46
C GLN A 13 9.79 6.67 40.99
N LYS A 14 10.89 7.13 41.63
CA LYS A 14 11.02 7.12 43.09
C LYS A 14 10.02 8.05 43.80
N TYR A 15 9.64 9.17 43.18
CA TYR A 15 8.68 10.14 43.73
C TYR A 15 7.24 9.95 43.21
N ASN A 16 6.98 8.92 42.42
CA ASN A 16 5.66 8.59 41.86
C ASN A 16 4.99 9.74 41.07
N PHE A 17 5.81 10.57 40.41
CA PHE A 17 5.33 11.74 39.68
C PHE A 17 4.90 11.37 38.25
N LYS A 18 3.64 10.94 38.10
CA LYS A 18 3.03 10.43 36.85
C LYS A 18 3.32 11.31 35.62
N GLY A 19 3.10 12.62 35.73
CA GLY A 19 3.25 13.56 34.61
C GLY A 19 4.69 13.73 34.12
N GLY A 20 5.68 13.70 35.03
CA GLY A 20 7.08 13.84 34.66
C GLY A 20 7.68 12.57 34.07
N VAL A 21 7.24 11.40 34.53
CA VAL A 21 7.61 10.12 33.93
C VAL A 21 7.14 10.05 32.48
N ILE A 22 5.89 10.41 32.19
CA ILE A 22 5.33 10.43 30.83
C ILE A 22 6.08 11.45 29.94
N CYS A 23 6.36 12.65 30.44
CA CYS A 23 7.08 13.68 29.67
C CYS A 23 8.55 13.29 29.38
N LEU A 24 9.20 12.59 30.32
CA LEU A 24 10.56 12.08 30.12
C LEU A 24 10.57 10.94 29.10
N TYR A 25 9.59 10.04 29.15
CA TYR A 25 9.44 8.99 28.15
C TYR A 25 9.09 9.52 26.75
N ASP A 26 8.28 10.57 26.67
CA ASP A 26 7.94 11.27 25.42
C ASP A 26 9.20 11.86 24.78
N LYS A 27 10.04 12.54 25.58
CA LYS A 27 11.35 13.04 25.13
C LYS A 27 12.32 11.94 24.71
N ALA A 28 12.20 10.74 25.29
CA ALA A 28 13.02 9.57 24.95
C ALA A 28 12.41 8.71 23.83
N LYS A 29 11.23 9.07 23.29
CA LYS A 29 10.45 8.28 22.32
C LYS A 29 10.17 6.83 22.77
N LEU A 30 10.07 6.59 24.08
CA LEU A 30 9.83 5.27 24.65
C LEU A 30 8.33 5.01 24.85
N TYR A 31 7.56 5.01 23.76
CA TYR A 31 6.10 4.96 23.80
C TYR A 31 5.55 3.68 24.46
N GLN A 32 6.21 2.54 24.25
CA GLN A 32 5.81 1.27 24.87
C GLN A 32 5.88 1.31 26.40
N GLN A 33 6.86 2.05 26.95
CA GLN A 33 7.01 2.18 28.40
C GLN A 33 5.98 3.14 29.01
N ILE A 34 5.53 4.16 28.25
CA ILE A 34 4.39 5.00 28.64
C ILE A 34 3.13 4.16 28.75
N LEU A 35 2.89 3.34 27.73
CA LEU A 35 1.73 2.46 27.67
C LEU A 35 1.74 1.47 28.85
N GLN A 36 2.88 0.84 29.13
CA GLN A 36 3.02 -0.09 30.25
C GLN A 36 2.81 0.59 31.61
N TYR A 37 3.32 1.82 31.78
CA TYR A 37 3.09 2.60 33.00
C TYR A 37 1.60 2.96 33.20
N GLN A 38 0.87 3.26 32.12
CA GLN A 38 -0.58 3.51 32.18
C GLN A 38 -1.38 2.22 32.47
N MET A 39 -0.94 1.09 31.91
CA MET A 39 -1.48 -0.23 32.22
C MET A 39 -1.31 -0.61 33.68
N ASP A 40 -0.17 -0.28 34.29
CA ASP A 40 0.08 -0.52 35.72
C ASP A 40 -0.80 0.36 36.62
N ASN A 41 -1.11 1.58 36.17
CA ASN A 41 -2.00 2.51 36.87
C ASN A 41 -3.50 2.26 36.66
N LYS A 42 -3.88 1.35 35.75
CA LYS A 42 -5.27 0.98 35.40
C LYS A 42 -6.14 2.12 34.85
N ASP A 43 -5.52 3.13 34.25
CA ASP A 43 -6.23 4.27 33.63
C ASP A 43 -6.59 3.92 32.16
N ASN A 44 -7.72 3.24 31.94
CA ASN A 44 -8.12 2.69 30.63
C ASN A 44 -8.31 3.76 29.53
N ASP A 45 -8.87 4.92 29.87
CA ASP A 45 -9.10 6.02 28.93
C ASP A 45 -7.78 6.64 28.44
N GLU A 46 -6.79 6.72 29.33
CA GLU A 46 -5.47 7.24 29.00
C GLU A 46 -4.69 6.31 28.06
N ILE A 47 -4.85 4.99 28.19
CA ILE A 47 -4.24 4.00 27.29
C ILE A 47 -4.70 4.24 25.85
N VAL A 48 -6.01 4.42 25.63
CA VAL A 48 -6.56 4.67 24.29
C VAL A 48 -6.10 6.03 23.76
N ALA A 49 -6.03 7.05 24.62
CA ALA A 49 -5.54 8.38 24.23
C ALA A 49 -4.05 8.36 23.83
N THR A 50 -3.21 7.60 24.54
CA THR A 50 -1.79 7.39 24.21
C THR A 50 -1.63 6.60 22.91
N CYS A 51 -2.39 5.52 22.71
CA CYS A 51 -2.41 4.80 21.44
C CYS A 51 -2.85 5.69 20.28
N ARG A 52 -3.79 6.61 20.48
CA ARG A 52 -4.20 7.55 19.42
C ARG A 52 -3.11 8.59 19.11
N LYS A 53 -2.36 9.05 20.11
CA LYS A 53 -1.31 10.06 19.94
C LYS A 53 -0.04 9.49 19.31
N TYR A 54 0.35 8.28 19.68
CA TYR A 54 1.64 7.69 19.27
C TYR A 54 1.49 6.45 18.40
N GLY A 55 0.26 6.01 18.12
CA GLY A 55 0.00 4.79 17.36
C GLY A 55 0.32 4.90 15.88
N ASP A 56 0.41 6.12 15.32
CA ASP A 56 0.89 6.34 13.96
C ASP A 56 2.42 6.17 13.87
N GLU A 57 3.15 6.44 14.96
CA GLU A 57 4.61 6.28 15.05
C GLU A 57 5.00 4.84 15.43
N ASP A 58 4.29 4.23 16.38
CA ASP A 58 4.49 2.83 16.78
C ASP A 58 3.14 2.06 16.82
N PRO A 59 2.79 1.36 15.74
CA PRO A 59 1.58 0.55 15.68
C PRO A 59 1.55 -0.61 16.67
N GLN A 60 2.69 -1.02 17.25
CA GLN A 60 2.75 -2.09 18.24
C GLN A 60 2.00 -1.71 19.53
N LEU A 61 1.83 -0.42 19.80
CA LEU A 61 1.07 0.08 20.96
C LEU A 61 -0.38 -0.42 20.94
N TRP A 62 -1.01 -0.47 19.77
CA TRP A 62 -2.38 -0.98 19.61
C TRP A 62 -2.47 -2.47 19.93
N ILE A 63 -1.46 -3.25 19.54
CA ILE A 63 -1.40 -4.70 19.79
C ILE A 63 -1.19 -4.98 21.28
N GLN A 64 -0.30 -4.22 21.93
CA GLN A 64 -0.05 -4.32 23.36
C GLN A 64 -1.31 -3.91 24.16
N ALA A 65 -1.95 -2.80 23.77
CA ALA A 65 -3.20 -2.36 24.37
C ALA A 65 -4.29 -3.44 24.23
N LEU A 66 -4.50 -3.99 23.04
CA LEU A 66 -5.46 -5.06 22.82
C LEU A 66 -5.16 -6.28 23.71
N SER A 67 -3.90 -6.68 23.82
CA SER A 67 -3.46 -7.82 24.65
C SER A 67 -3.64 -7.58 26.15
N TYR A 68 -3.55 -6.33 26.60
CA TYR A 68 -3.83 -5.95 27.98
C TYR A 68 -5.34 -5.94 28.27
N PHE A 69 -6.12 -5.29 27.40
CA PHE A 69 -7.58 -5.25 27.51
C PHE A 69 -8.19 -6.63 27.42
N SER A 70 -7.57 -7.53 26.65
CA SER A 70 -7.96 -8.92 26.63
C SER A 70 -7.82 -9.50 28.05
N LYS A 71 -6.63 -9.46 28.66
CA LYS A 71 -6.36 -10.01 30.01
C LYS A 71 -7.20 -9.42 31.15
N LEU A 72 -7.83 -8.25 30.96
CA LEU A 72 -8.67 -7.62 31.98
C LEU A 72 -10.01 -8.36 32.12
N LYS A 73 -10.28 -8.91 33.31
CA LYS A 73 -11.54 -9.60 33.65
C LYS A 73 -12.73 -8.66 33.91
N SER A 74 -12.59 -7.36 33.68
CA SER A 74 -13.57 -6.35 34.12
C SER A 74 -14.73 -6.23 33.13
N ALA A 75 -15.89 -6.75 33.55
CA ALA A 75 -17.03 -7.09 32.71
C ALA A 75 -17.87 -5.93 32.14
N ASP A 76 -17.64 -4.65 32.47
CA ASP A 76 -18.58 -3.58 32.04
C ASP A 76 -17.94 -2.25 31.58
N GLY A 77 -16.63 -2.09 31.71
CA GLY A 77 -15.96 -0.80 31.44
C GLY A 77 -15.18 -0.71 30.14
N CYS A 78 -14.74 -1.84 29.57
CA CYS A 78 -13.72 -1.86 28.50
C CYS A 78 -14.29 -2.08 27.07
N ARG A 79 -15.62 -2.17 26.94
CA ARG A 79 -16.28 -2.52 25.67
C ARG A 79 -16.02 -1.49 24.58
N LYS A 80 -16.06 -0.20 24.95
CA LYS A 80 -15.94 0.92 24.00
C LYS A 80 -14.51 1.09 23.52
N GLU A 81 -13.57 0.87 24.42
CA GLU A 81 -12.13 0.98 24.26
C GLU A 81 -11.66 -0.13 23.31
N ILE A 82 -12.10 -1.38 23.54
CA ILE A 82 -11.82 -2.51 22.65
C ILE A 82 -12.41 -2.25 21.25
N GLN A 83 -13.63 -1.72 21.14
CA GLN A 83 -14.20 -1.38 19.83
C GLN A 83 -13.42 -0.30 19.09
N GLN A 84 -12.93 0.73 19.80
CA GLN A 84 -12.09 1.77 19.20
C GLN A 84 -10.75 1.21 18.73
N ILE A 85 -10.11 0.36 19.55
CA ILE A 85 -8.85 -0.31 19.21
C ILE A 85 -9.03 -1.23 18.00
N LEU A 86 -10.08 -2.06 18.00
CA LEU A 86 -10.38 -2.95 16.87
C LEU A 86 -10.64 -2.16 15.58
N LYS A 87 -11.32 -1.01 15.67
CA LYS A 87 -11.54 -0.14 14.52
C LYS A 87 -10.23 0.42 13.96
N TYR A 88 -9.32 0.89 14.82
CA TYR A 88 -8.01 1.38 14.41
C TYR A 88 -7.14 0.29 13.79
N ILE A 89 -7.17 -0.92 14.38
CA ILE A 89 -6.48 -2.10 13.85
C ILE A 89 -7.04 -2.51 12.48
N ASP A 90 -8.35 -2.41 12.29
CA ASP A 90 -9.01 -2.67 11.01
C ASP A 90 -8.58 -1.68 9.92
N GLU A 91 -8.61 -0.38 10.24
CA GLU A 91 -8.29 0.71 9.31
C GLU A 91 -6.82 0.72 8.88
N ASN A 92 -5.91 0.24 9.74
CA ASN A 92 -4.48 0.20 9.47
C ASN A 92 -3.94 -1.20 9.14
N ASP A 93 -4.82 -2.20 8.99
CA ASP A 93 -4.45 -3.60 8.69
C ASP A 93 -3.35 -4.17 9.61
N LEU A 94 -3.34 -3.79 10.89
CA LEU A 94 -2.22 -4.09 11.80
C LEU A 94 -2.16 -5.56 12.23
N LEU A 95 -3.31 -6.24 12.25
CA LEU A 95 -3.43 -7.63 12.68
C LEU A 95 -4.34 -8.43 11.76
N SER A 96 -3.95 -9.67 11.50
CA SER A 96 -4.84 -10.65 10.88
C SER A 96 -6.06 -10.90 11.78
N PRO A 97 -7.26 -11.08 11.21
CA PRO A 97 -8.47 -11.42 11.97
C PRO A 97 -8.29 -12.65 12.87
N LEU A 98 -7.48 -13.62 12.42
CA LEU A 98 -7.16 -14.81 13.21
C LEU A 98 -6.40 -14.46 14.50
N LEU A 99 -5.43 -13.55 14.41
CA LEU A 99 -4.63 -13.13 15.56
C LEU A 99 -5.45 -12.30 16.54
N VAL A 100 -6.36 -11.47 16.03
CA VAL A 100 -7.36 -10.76 16.85
C VAL A 100 -8.26 -11.74 17.61
N ILE A 101 -8.75 -12.79 16.94
CA ILE A 101 -9.56 -13.83 17.59
C ILE A 101 -8.72 -14.55 18.65
N GLN A 102 -7.49 -14.97 18.34
CA GLN A 102 -6.64 -15.70 19.27
C GLN A 102 -6.30 -14.88 20.52
N THR A 103 -6.00 -13.59 20.36
CA THR A 103 -5.66 -12.69 21.47
C THR A 103 -6.83 -12.42 22.39
N LEU A 104 -8.05 -12.36 21.85
CA LEU A 104 -9.28 -12.12 22.61
C LEU A 104 -9.91 -13.41 23.15
N SER A 105 -9.71 -14.54 22.48
CA SER A 105 -10.16 -15.88 22.91
C SER A 105 -9.52 -16.33 24.21
N ASN A 106 -8.36 -15.77 24.59
CA ASN A 106 -7.71 -16.07 25.86
C ASN A 106 -8.48 -15.55 27.09
N ASN A 107 -9.63 -14.87 26.91
CA ASN A 107 -10.41 -14.32 28.00
C ASN A 107 -11.84 -14.79 27.95
N GLU A 108 -12.26 -15.42 29.05
CA GLU A 108 -13.59 -15.99 29.25
C GLU A 108 -14.71 -14.92 29.27
N SER A 109 -14.35 -13.64 29.42
CA SER A 109 -15.30 -12.51 29.51
C SER A 109 -15.53 -11.77 28.19
N THR A 110 -14.72 -12.00 27.15
CA THR A 110 -14.93 -11.35 25.86
C THR A 110 -16.06 -12.03 25.10
N SER A 111 -17.24 -11.43 25.13
CA SER A 111 -18.38 -11.95 24.40
C SER A 111 -18.07 -11.90 22.89
N LEU A 112 -18.22 -13.05 22.21
CA LEU A 112 -18.13 -13.19 20.75
C LEU A 112 -18.95 -12.12 19.99
N ASP A 113 -19.99 -11.58 20.65
CA ASP A 113 -20.80 -10.44 20.22
C ASP A 113 -19.96 -9.23 19.78
N LEU A 114 -18.87 -8.91 20.49
CA LEU A 114 -17.97 -7.80 20.15
C LEU A 114 -17.19 -8.01 18.86
N LEU A 115 -16.84 -9.26 18.59
CA LEU A 115 -16.04 -9.65 17.42
C LEU A 115 -16.91 -9.87 16.19
N LYS A 116 -18.17 -10.24 16.35
CA LYS A 116 -19.07 -10.58 15.25
C LYS A 116 -19.16 -9.45 14.22
N ASP A 117 -19.39 -8.21 14.66
CA ASP A 117 -19.49 -7.06 13.76
C ASP A 117 -18.16 -6.74 13.08
N TYR A 118 -17.04 -6.85 13.81
CA TYR A 118 -15.70 -6.68 13.26
C TYR A 118 -15.42 -7.72 12.16
N LEU A 119 -15.64 -8.99 12.44
CA LEU A 119 -15.40 -10.09 11.51
C LEU A 119 -16.31 -10.00 10.28
N ILE A 120 -17.59 -9.68 10.45
CA ILE A 120 -18.51 -9.49 9.32
C ILE A 120 -18.05 -8.35 8.42
N ARG A 121 -17.64 -7.21 9.00
CA ARG A 121 -17.11 -6.09 8.21
C ARG A 121 -15.82 -6.47 7.49
N LYS A 122 -14.88 -7.11 8.18
CA LYS A 122 -13.60 -7.51 7.58
C LYS A 122 -13.79 -8.47 6.41
N LEU A 123 -14.56 -9.54 6.62
CA LEU A 123 -14.84 -10.54 5.59
C LEU A 123 -15.54 -9.92 4.37
N ARG A 124 -16.47 -8.98 4.58
CA ARG A 124 -17.11 -8.25 3.46
C ARG A 124 -16.12 -7.38 2.70
N SER A 125 -15.23 -6.69 3.42
CA SER A 125 -14.18 -5.87 2.81
C SER A 125 -13.23 -6.72 1.98
N GLU A 126 -12.74 -7.83 2.54
CA GLU A 126 -11.86 -8.79 1.85
C GLU A 126 -12.55 -9.39 0.63
N GLN A 127 -13.83 -9.79 0.74
CA GLN A 127 -14.60 -10.30 -0.40
C GLN A 127 -14.74 -9.26 -1.52
N THR A 128 -14.98 -7.99 -1.16
CA THR A 128 -15.08 -6.89 -2.13
C THR A 128 -13.73 -6.66 -2.81
N GLN A 129 -12.62 -6.78 -2.09
CA GLN A 129 -11.29 -6.65 -2.66
C GLN A 129 -10.98 -7.79 -3.62
N ILE A 130 -11.31 -9.04 -3.25
CA ILE A 130 -11.17 -10.21 -4.13
C ILE A 130 -11.94 -10.00 -5.44
N GLU A 131 -13.17 -9.47 -5.39
CA GLU A 131 -13.98 -9.22 -6.58
C GLU A 131 -13.39 -8.15 -7.50
N LYS A 132 -12.79 -7.09 -6.93
CA LYS A 132 -12.06 -6.06 -7.68
C LYS A 132 -10.84 -6.66 -8.35
N ASP A 133 -10.00 -7.37 -7.59
CA ASP A 133 -8.78 -7.99 -8.09
C ASP A 133 -9.10 -8.99 -9.21
N GLN A 134 -10.14 -9.82 -9.06
CA GLN A 134 -10.60 -10.74 -10.11
C GLN A 134 -11.03 -10.00 -11.39
N THR A 135 -11.66 -8.84 -11.25
CA THR A 135 -12.10 -8.03 -12.39
C THR A 135 -10.91 -7.41 -13.10
N GLU A 136 -9.92 -6.91 -12.37
CA GLU A 136 -8.67 -6.42 -12.97
C GLU A 136 -7.87 -7.53 -13.66
N ILE A 137 -7.78 -8.71 -13.03
CA ILE A 137 -7.14 -9.88 -13.64
C ILE A 137 -7.82 -10.23 -14.98
N ARG A 138 -9.16 -10.18 -15.05
CA ARG A 138 -9.89 -10.43 -16.30
C ARG A 138 -9.55 -9.38 -17.36
N ARG A 139 -9.53 -8.09 -16.99
CA ARG A 139 -9.16 -6.99 -17.90
C ARG A 139 -7.75 -7.19 -18.45
N PHE A 140 -6.77 -7.38 -17.57
CA PHE A 140 -5.37 -7.55 -17.98
C PHE A 140 -5.15 -8.80 -18.84
N ARG A 141 -5.84 -9.90 -18.55
CA ARG A 141 -5.80 -11.11 -19.41
C ARG A 141 -6.36 -10.85 -20.81
N GLN A 142 -7.44 -10.08 -20.92
CA GLN A 142 -8.01 -9.71 -22.21
C GLN A 142 -7.04 -8.82 -23.00
N GLU A 143 -6.53 -7.76 -22.38
CA GLU A 143 -5.56 -6.85 -23.00
C GLU A 143 -4.30 -7.60 -23.46
N THR A 144 -3.77 -8.48 -22.61
CA THR A 144 -2.62 -9.33 -22.94
C THR A 144 -2.94 -10.25 -24.13
N GLY A 145 -4.13 -10.85 -24.14
CA GLY A 145 -4.59 -11.69 -25.25
C GLY A 145 -4.69 -10.92 -26.57
N ASP A 146 -5.17 -9.69 -26.54
CA ASP A 146 -5.30 -8.84 -27.72
C ASP A 146 -3.95 -8.33 -28.22
N ILE A 147 -3.02 -8.00 -27.31
CA ILE A 147 -1.63 -7.69 -27.65
C ILE A 147 -0.96 -8.90 -28.32
N ILE A 148 -1.11 -10.11 -27.75
CA ILE A 148 -0.55 -11.34 -28.34
C ILE A 148 -1.12 -11.60 -29.75
N LYS A 149 -2.43 -11.39 -29.94
CA LYS A 149 -3.04 -11.49 -31.29
C LYS A 149 -2.42 -10.47 -32.24
N LYS A 150 -2.26 -9.22 -31.81
CA LYS A 150 -1.65 -8.15 -32.61
C LYS A 150 -0.21 -8.51 -33.02
N ILE A 151 0.59 -9.03 -32.09
CA ILE A 151 1.95 -9.52 -32.37
C ILE A 151 1.91 -10.61 -33.46
N LYS A 152 1.07 -11.63 -33.31
CA LYS A 152 0.95 -12.70 -34.32
C LYS A 152 0.51 -12.18 -35.69
N THR A 153 -0.41 -11.23 -35.73
CA THR A 153 -0.85 -10.61 -36.98
C THR A 153 0.30 -9.83 -37.64
N LEU A 154 1.11 -9.11 -36.87
CA LEU A 154 2.28 -8.39 -37.38
C LEU A 154 3.40 -9.33 -37.84
N GLU A 155 3.59 -10.47 -37.18
CA GLU A 155 4.60 -11.49 -37.55
C GLU A 155 4.24 -12.26 -38.82
N THR A 156 2.97 -12.57 -39.04
CA THR A 156 2.53 -13.53 -40.07
C THR A 156 1.67 -12.92 -41.18
N GLY A 157 1.11 -11.73 -40.97
CA GLY A 157 0.19 -11.07 -41.89
C GLY A 157 0.86 -9.97 -42.71
N PRO A 158 0.45 -9.76 -43.98
CA PRO A 158 0.87 -8.59 -44.73
C PRO A 158 0.26 -7.32 -44.11
N THR A 159 1.09 -6.32 -43.85
CA THR A 159 0.63 -4.99 -43.40
C THR A 159 0.36 -4.13 -44.62
N LEU A 160 -0.91 -3.75 -44.83
CA LEU A 160 -1.34 -2.92 -45.96
C LEU A 160 -1.17 -1.44 -45.61
N CYS A 161 -0.16 -0.78 -46.17
CA CYS A 161 -0.04 0.67 -46.12
C CYS A 161 -0.90 1.26 -47.25
N GLN A 162 -2.06 1.82 -46.90
CA GLN A 162 -3.02 2.35 -47.87
C GLN A 162 -2.89 3.87 -48.09
N ASP A 163 -2.14 4.56 -47.24
CA ASP A 163 -2.01 6.01 -47.31
C ASP A 163 -1.03 6.44 -48.42
N PRO A 164 -1.50 7.13 -49.47
CA PRO A 164 -0.63 7.59 -50.55
C PRO A 164 0.12 8.87 -50.19
N LYS A 165 0.23 9.23 -48.90
CA LYS A 165 0.81 10.50 -48.44
C LYS A 165 1.86 10.28 -47.37
N CYS A 166 2.92 11.09 -47.42
CA CYS A 166 3.99 11.03 -46.43
C CYS A 166 3.48 11.51 -45.07
N SER A 167 3.71 10.73 -44.02
CA SER A 167 3.28 11.09 -42.67
C SER A 167 4.02 12.32 -42.12
N ALA A 168 5.22 12.65 -42.62
CA ALA A 168 6.01 13.84 -42.24
C ALA A 168 5.65 15.09 -43.08
N CYS A 169 5.82 15.06 -44.40
CA CYS A 169 5.65 16.25 -45.25
C CYS A 169 4.23 16.42 -45.81
N LYS A 170 3.34 15.42 -45.62
CA LYS A 170 1.94 15.38 -46.10
C LYS A 170 1.75 15.48 -47.62
N MET A 171 2.84 15.47 -48.41
CA MET A 171 2.79 15.37 -49.87
C MET A 171 2.53 13.93 -50.31
N ASP A 172 2.08 13.76 -51.56
CA ASP A 172 1.87 12.44 -52.14
C ASP A 172 3.19 11.64 -52.15
N LEU A 173 3.09 10.36 -51.81
CA LEU A 173 4.22 9.45 -51.69
C LEU A 173 4.71 9.07 -53.09
N ASP A 174 6.00 9.27 -53.33
CA ASP A 174 6.70 8.79 -54.50
C ASP A 174 7.83 7.83 -54.10
N LEU A 175 8.26 7.00 -55.06
CA LEU A 175 9.33 6.02 -54.85
C LEU A 175 10.69 6.72 -54.94
N PRO A 176 11.65 6.44 -54.05
CA PRO A 176 11.63 5.41 -53.00
C PRO A 176 10.95 5.84 -51.68
N CYS A 177 10.19 4.92 -51.08
CA CYS A 177 9.46 5.13 -49.83
C CYS A 177 9.68 4.00 -48.81
N ILE A 178 9.52 4.32 -47.53
CA ILE A 178 9.72 3.42 -46.39
C ILE A 178 8.39 3.30 -45.64
N HIS A 179 7.97 2.05 -45.41
CA HIS A 179 6.73 1.71 -44.73
C HIS A 179 7.03 1.01 -43.40
N PHE A 180 6.36 1.42 -42.34
CA PHE A 180 6.50 0.84 -41.00
C PHE A 180 5.29 -0.01 -40.64
N PHE A 181 5.49 -1.00 -39.77
CA PHE A 181 4.42 -1.83 -39.19
C PHE A 181 3.44 -1.05 -38.30
N CYS A 182 3.75 0.19 -37.95
CA CYS A 182 2.81 1.11 -37.33
C CYS A 182 1.93 1.86 -38.35
N GLU A 183 1.90 1.40 -39.61
CA GLU A 183 1.11 1.91 -40.74
C GLU A 183 1.51 3.31 -41.23
N HIS A 184 2.57 3.90 -40.67
CA HIS A 184 3.13 5.15 -41.17
C HIS A 184 4.06 4.93 -42.36
N SER A 185 3.93 5.82 -43.34
CA SER A 185 4.68 5.77 -44.60
C SER A 185 5.42 7.08 -44.83
N PHE A 186 6.68 7.01 -45.22
CA PHE A 186 7.54 8.18 -45.41
C PHE A 186 8.32 8.06 -46.72
N HIS A 187 8.68 9.20 -47.31
CA HIS A 187 9.75 9.23 -48.31
C HIS A 187 11.06 8.79 -47.67
N GLU A 188 11.97 8.20 -48.43
CA GLU A 188 13.30 7.81 -47.92
C GLU A 188 14.02 9.00 -47.25
N HIS A 189 13.96 10.19 -47.85
CA HIS A 189 14.55 11.41 -47.28
C HIS A 189 13.80 11.99 -46.06
N CYS A 190 12.54 11.59 -45.84
CA CYS A 190 11.75 12.03 -44.69
C CYS A 190 11.85 11.06 -43.50
N ALA A 191 12.40 9.87 -43.71
CA ALA A 191 12.64 8.89 -42.65
C ALA A 191 14.00 9.17 -41.99
N TYR A 192 14.05 9.11 -40.66
CA TYR A 192 15.31 9.20 -39.94
C TYR A 192 16.01 7.84 -39.95
N ALA A 193 17.18 7.79 -40.59
CA ALA A 193 18.11 6.67 -40.50
C ALA A 193 18.90 6.76 -39.19
N ILE A 194 18.97 5.65 -38.46
CA ILE A 194 19.85 5.48 -37.30
C ILE A 194 20.99 4.57 -37.73
N GLU A 195 22.22 5.04 -37.50
CA GLU A 195 23.41 4.20 -37.66
C GLU A 195 23.51 3.23 -36.47
N SER A 196 23.42 1.93 -36.77
CA SER A 196 23.64 0.88 -35.78
C SER A 196 25.12 0.87 -35.33
N ALA A 197 25.36 0.93 -34.02
CA ALA A 197 26.72 0.88 -33.46
C ALA A 197 27.38 -0.50 -33.57
N THR A 198 26.62 -1.53 -33.97
CA THR A 198 27.03 -2.95 -33.94
C THR A 198 26.95 -3.66 -35.29
N SER A 199 26.31 -3.04 -36.30
CA SER A 199 26.21 -3.58 -37.66
C SER A 199 26.24 -2.43 -38.68
N SER A 200 26.86 -2.64 -39.85
CA SER A 200 26.89 -1.65 -40.94
C SER A 200 25.53 -1.50 -41.66
N GLU A 201 24.42 -1.85 -41.02
CA GLU A 201 23.07 -1.81 -41.58
C GLU A 201 22.38 -0.50 -41.16
N ILE A 202 21.74 0.15 -42.14
CA ILE A 202 20.92 1.35 -41.91
C ILE A 202 19.58 0.89 -41.34
N ILE A 203 19.29 1.25 -40.09
CA ILE A 203 18.02 0.96 -39.44
C ILE A 203 17.16 2.22 -39.49
N TYR A 204 15.95 2.11 -40.02
CA TYR A 204 14.98 3.21 -39.98
C TYR A 204 14.05 3.03 -38.78
N GLU A 205 13.81 4.11 -38.04
CA GLU A 205 12.79 4.16 -36.98
C GLU A 205 11.68 5.14 -37.37
N CYS A 206 10.44 4.81 -36.99
CA CYS A 206 9.31 5.70 -37.26
C CYS A 206 9.44 6.98 -36.41
N PRO A 207 9.54 8.18 -37.01
CA PRO A 207 9.69 9.44 -36.27
C PRO A 207 8.49 9.78 -35.38
N LEU A 208 7.31 9.26 -35.71
CA LEU A 208 6.07 9.51 -34.97
C LEU A 208 5.88 8.57 -33.77
N CYS A 209 6.47 7.36 -33.81
CA CYS A 209 6.26 6.34 -32.78
C CYS A 209 7.49 6.09 -31.89
N SER A 210 8.67 6.57 -32.29
CA SER A 210 9.94 6.39 -31.55
C SER A 210 9.93 7.07 -30.17
N GLY A 211 9.12 8.11 -29.97
CA GLY A 211 8.93 8.75 -28.67
C GLY A 211 8.08 7.95 -27.68
N ASP A 212 7.07 7.24 -28.17
CA ASP A 212 6.11 6.49 -27.34
C ASP A 212 6.55 5.03 -27.09
N ASN A 213 7.46 4.49 -27.90
CA ASN A 213 7.99 3.12 -27.80
C ASN A 213 9.34 3.02 -27.04
N ARG A 214 9.73 4.06 -26.29
CA ARG A 214 11.00 4.11 -25.54
C ARG A 214 10.84 3.88 -24.04
#